data_AF-A0A2P8QUK6-F1
#
_entry.id   AF-A0A2P8QUK6-F1
#
_cell.length_a   1.000
_cell.length_b   1.000
_cell.length_c   1.000
_cell.angle_alpha   90.00
_cell.angle_beta   90.00
_cell.angle_gamma   90.00
#
_symmetry.space_group_name_H-M   'P 1'
#
loop_
_entity.id
_entity.type
_entity.pdbx_description
1 polymer ?
#
loop_
_entity_poly.entity_id
_entity_poly.type
_entity_poly.pdbx_seq_one_letter_code
_entity_poly.pdbx_strand_id
1 'polypeptide(L)'
;MRYTPKKTVQQLVSSENDYVIAVKGNQPNLLEYLRTQFALIPPVSVDIQTEQCRDRYTQRTVSVLDSIVGIESSWVGIQRMIRVERAGTRANQPFSETMFYISSLAVDAAEFAKLIRSHWQIENRLHWIKDVVLQEDRSP
;
A
#
# COMPACT_ATOMS: atom_id res chain seq x y z
N MET A 1 -5.93 -10.22 -13.70
CA MET A 1 -5.00 -10.33 -12.57
C MET A 1 -3.58 -10.39 -13.13
N ARG A 2 -2.92 -9.24 -13.32
CA ARG A 2 -1.56 -9.22 -13.89
C ARG A 2 -0.56 -9.07 -12.76
N TYR A 3 0.10 -10.20 -12.53
CA TYR A 3 1.46 -10.38 -12.03
C TYR A 3 2.30 -9.10 -12.11
N THR A 4 2.89 -8.66 -11.00
CA THR A 4 4.11 -7.82 -11.06
C THR A 4 5.28 -8.79 -10.91
N PRO A 5 5.86 -9.31 -12.02
CA PRO A 5 7.00 -10.19 -11.93
C PRO A 5 8.17 -9.43 -11.31
N LYS A 6 8.95 -10.09 -10.45
CA LYS A 6 10.17 -9.57 -9.80
C LYS A 6 11.13 -8.86 -10.78
N LYS A 7 11.11 -9.24 -12.07
CA LYS A 7 11.84 -8.57 -13.17
C LYS A 7 11.49 -7.10 -13.37
N THR A 8 10.26 -6.68 -13.09
CA THR A 8 9.81 -5.27 -13.27
C THR A 8 10.48 -4.34 -12.25
N VAL A 9 10.79 -4.85 -11.06
CA VAL A 9 11.46 -4.08 -9.99
C VAL A 9 12.93 -3.83 -10.34
N GLN A 10 13.61 -4.80 -10.96
CA GLN A 10 15.01 -4.63 -11.41
C GLN A 10 15.15 -3.60 -12.54
N GLN A 11 14.17 -3.48 -13.45
CA GLN A 11 14.19 -2.45 -14.51
C GLN A 11 13.90 -1.04 -14.00
N LEU A 12 13.13 -0.88 -12.91
CA LEU A 12 12.89 0.42 -12.28
C LEU A 12 14.15 0.93 -11.58
N VAL A 13 14.86 0.07 -10.83
CA VAL A 13 16.11 0.45 -10.14
C VAL A 13 17.24 0.79 -11.12
N SER A 14 17.27 0.18 -12.32
CA SER A 14 18.26 0.54 -13.36
C SER A 14 17.99 1.88 -14.04
N SER A 15 16.93 2.59 -13.66
CA SER A 15 16.52 3.88 -14.25
C SER A 15 16.49 5.03 -13.23
N GLU A 16 17.12 4.86 -12.06
CA GLU A 16 17.15 5.84 -10.95
C GLU A 16 15.77 6.26 -10.43
N ASN A 17 14.72 5.49 -10.72
CA ASN A 17 13.37 5.82 -10.28
C ASN A 17 13.08 5.22 -8.90
N ASP A 18 12.63 6.09 -8.00
CA ASP A 18 12.12 5.71 -6.71
C ASP A 18 10.83 4.88 -6.79
N TYR A 19 10.60 4.02 -5.80
CA TYR A 19 9.43 3.14 -5.77
C TYR A 19 8.71 3.11 -4.42
N VAL A 20 7.42 2.83 -4.47
CA VAL A 20 6.58 2.40 -3.34
C VAL A 20 5.84 1.15 -3.80
N ILE A 21 6.14 -0.01 -3.21
CA ILE A 21 5.62 -1.30 -3.68
C ILE A 21 4.84 -1.98 -2.56
N ALA A 22 3.63 -2.42 -2.88
CA ALA A 22 2.80 -3.22 -1.97
C ALA A 22 3.37 -4.64 -1.82
N VAL A 23 3.57 -5.07 -0.57
CA VAL A 23 3.96 -6.45 -0.24
C VAL A 23 2.69 -7.28 -0.06
N LYS A 24 2.54 -8.31 -0.90
CA LYS A 24 1.35 -9.17 -0.96
C LYS A 24 1.68 -10.59 -0.47
N GLY A 25 0.66 -11.41 -0.29
CA GLY A 25 0.80 -12.79 0.23
C GLY A 25 1.68 -13.74 -0.60
N ASN A 26 2.03 -13.37 -1.84
CA ASN A 26 3.01 -14.10 -2.64
C ASN A 26 4.48 -13.86 -2.20
N GLN A 27 4.70 -13.02 -1.19
CA GLN A 27 6.00 -12.75 -0.56
C GLN A 27 5.90 -12.98 0.96
N PRO A 28 5.63 -14.23 1.41
CA PRO A 28 5.23 -14.51 2.79
C PRO A 28 6.30 -14.13 3.82
N ASN A 29 7.58 -14.41 3.54
CA ASN A 29 8.68 -14.10 4.47
C ASN A 29 8.82 -12.59 4.70
N LEU A 30 8.78 -11.79 3.63
CA LEU A 30 8.87 -10.34 3.73
C LEU A 30 7.64 -9.75 4.45
N LEU A 31 6.45 -10.27 4.13
CA LEU A 31 5.21 -9.83 4.78
C LEU A 31 5.25 -10.11 6.29
N GLU A 32 5.70 -11.29 6.70
CA GLU A 32 5.79 -11.65 8.11
C GLU A 32 6.87 -10.83 8.83
N TYR A 33 8.03 -10.64 8.21
CA TYR A 33 9.06 -9.75 8.73
C TYR A 33 8.52 -8.33 8.98
N LEU A 34 7.79 -7.75 8.02
CA LEU A 34 7.18 -6.41 8.16
C LEU A 34 6.21 -6.37 9.35
N ARG A 35 5.35 -7.38 9.49
CA ARG A 35 4.44 -7.49 10.65
C ARG A 35 5.19 -7.51 11.97
N THR A 36 6.24 -8.31 12.07
CA THR A 36 7.08 -8.40 13.26
C THR A 36 7.73 -7.05 13.58
N GLN A 37 8.35 -6.38 12.60
CA GLN A 37 8.99 -5.08 12.82
C GLN A 37 8.00 -4.04 13.34
N PHE A 38 6.82 -3.94 12.72
CA PHE A 38 5.75 -3.02 13.13
C PHE A 38 5.08 -3.37 14.47
N ALA A 39 5.32 -4.57 15.01
CA ALA A 39 4.88 -4.95 16.36
C ALA A 39 5.95 -4.68 17.42
N LEU A 40 7.24 -4.73 17.05
CA LEU A 40 8.36 -4.58 17.98
C LEU A 40 8.86 -3.14 18.11
N ILE A 41 8.84 -2.38 17.01
CA ILE A 41 9.50 -1.08 16.93
C ILE A 41 8.44 0.02 16.76
N PRO A 42 8.49 1.10 17.56
CA PRO A 42 7.61 2.23 17.35
C PRO A 42 7.94 2.93 16.01
N PRO A 43 6.91 3.35 15.25
CA PRO A 43 7.12 4.05 13.99
C PRO A 43 7.79 5.41 14.19
N VAL A 44 8.69 5.76 13.27
CA VAL A 44 9.37 7.07 13.25
C VAL A 44 8.47 8.20 12.76
N SER A 45 7.40 7.86 12.04
CA SER A 45 6.38 8.81 11.59
C SER A 45 5.02 8.12 11.48
N VAL A 46 3.97 8.83 11.88
CA VAL A 46 2.59 8.38 11.81
C VAL A 46 1.71 9.51 11.29
N ASP A 47 0.84 9.20 10.32
CA ASP A 47 -0.22 10.07 9.83
C ASP A 47 -1.57 9.38 10.00
N ILE A 48 -2.57 10.10 10.53
CA ILE A 48 -3.92 9.58 10.76
C ILE A 48 -4.91 10.50 10.05
N GLN A 49 -5.69 9.93 9.14
CA GLN A 49 -6.71 10.63 8.37
C GLN A 49 -8.07 9.97 8.57
N THR A 50 -9.08 10.78 8.87
CA THR A 50 -10.47 10.33 8.98
C THR A 50 -11.32 10.92 7.87
N GLU A 51 -12.19 10.09 7.30
CA GLU A 51 -13.19 10.46 6.31
C GLU A 51 -14.56 10.00 6.81
N GLN A 52 -15.48 10.96 6.98
CA GLN A 52 -16.88 10.68 7.28
C GLN A 52 -17.75 11.13 6.11
N CYS A 53 -18.50 10.20 5.55
CA CYS A 53 -19.64 10.45 4.66
C CYS A 53 -20.88 9.80 5.28
N ARG A 54 -22.07 10.25 4.86
CA ARG A 54 -23.39 9.82 5.37
C ARG A 54 -23.42 8.43 6.03
N ASP A 55 -23.12 7.38 5.27
CA ASP A 55 -23.18 5.97 5.65
C ASP A 55 -21.79 5.30 5.78
N ARG A 56 -20.72 6.08 5.70
CA ARG A 56 -19.34 5.58 5.64
C ARG A 56 -18.41 6.36 6.55
N TYR A 57 -17.83 5.67 7.51
CA TYR A 57 -16.68 6.14 8.29
C TYR A 57 -15.42 5.40 7.84
N THR A 58 -14.31 6.10 7.69
CA THR A 58 -13.01 5.47 7.45
C THR A 58 -11.91 6.25 8.14
N GLN A 59 -11.22 5.59 9.06
CA GLN A 59 -9.93 6.02 9.56
C GLN A 59 -8.84 5.30 8.77
N ARG A 60 -7.83 6.04 8.34
CA ARG A 60 -6.59 5.49 7.77
C ARG A 60 -5.44 5.92 8.65
N THR A 61 -4.60 4.96 9.04
CA THR A 61 -3.35 5.20 9.76
C THR A 61 -2.21 4.74 8.87
N VAL A 62 -1.29 5.64 8.56
CA VAL A 62 -0.04 5.32 7.87
C VAL A 62 1.09 5.40 8.90
N SER A 63 1.83 4.31 9.06
CA SER A 63 2.98 4.22 9.97
C SER A 63 4.23 3.90 9.17
N VAL A 64 5.33 4.56 9.49
CA VAL A 64 6.62 4.42 8.79
C VAL A 64 7.70 3.97 9.75
N LEU A 65 8.51 3.02 9.30
CA LEU A 65 9.76 2.60 9.94
C LEU A 65 10.93 2.88 8.98
N ASP A 66 12.08 3.23 9.53
CA ASP A 66 13.36 3.43 8.84
C ASP A 66 14.36 2.27 9.04
N SER A 67 14.08 1.36 9.98
CA SER A 67 14.90 0.17 10.20
C SER A 67 14.77 -0.81 9.03
N ILE A 68 15.84 -0.98 8.26
CA ILE A 68 15.91 -1.93 7.14
C ILE A 68 16.73 -3.19 7.47
N VAL A 69 17.10 -3.36 8.75
CA VAL A 69 18.02 -4.41 9.19
C VAL A 69 17.37 -5.79 9.05
N GLY A 70 17.88 -6.61 8.14
CA GLY A 70 17.40 -7.99 7.92
C GLY A 70 16.46 -8.17 6.73
N ILE A 71 16.20 -7.11 5.95
CA ILE A 71 15.54 -7.27 4.65
C ILE A 71 16.54 -7.88 3.65
N GLU A 72 16.11 -8.88 2.89
CA GLU A 72 16.94 -9.53 1.87
C GLU A 72 17.55 -8.51 0.89
N SER A 73 18.81 -8.72 0.51
CA SER A 73 19.59 -7.89 -0.42
C SER A 73 19.00 -7.80 -1.84
N SER A 74 17.97 -8.59 -2.14
CA SER A 74 17.26 -8.59 -3.42
C SER A 74 16.44 -7.31 -3.65
N TRP A 75 16.14 -6.56 -2.59
CA TRP A 75 15.45 -5.27 -2.67
C TRP A 75 16.43 -4.10 -2.54
N VAL A 76 17.05 -3.76 -3.65
CA VAL A 76 18.05 -2.69 -3.71
C VAL A 76 17.41 -1.35 -3.33
N GLY A 77 18.09 -0.62 -2.43
CA GLY A 77 17.77 0.77 -2.12
C GLY A 77 16.55 1.00 -1.23
N ILE A 78 16.00 -0.02 -0.55
CA ILE A 78 14.95 0.22 0.44
C ILE A 78 15.46 1.18 1.51
N GLN A 79 14.66 2.21 1.80
CA GLN A 79 14.88 3.14 2.90
C GLN A 79 13.75 3.13 3.93
N ARG A 80 12.54 2.72 3.55
CA ARG A 80 11.36 2.76 4.43
C ARG A 80 10.48 1.52 4.31
N MET A 81 9.95 1.11 5.46
CA MET A 81 8.83 0.17 5.57
C MET A 81 7.59 0.94 5.96
N ILE A 82 6.44 0.61 5.37
CA ILE A 82 5.19 1.33 5.58
C ILE A 82 4.09 0.35 5.93
N ARG A 83 3.30 0.67 6.95
CA ARG A 83 2.04 -0.01 7.29
C ARG A 83 0.90 0.96 7.07
N VAL A 84 -0.11 0.51 6.33
CA VAL A 84 -1.36 1.24 6.13
C VAL A 84 -2.49 0.43 6.75
N GLU A 85 -3.12 0.99 7.76
CA GLU A 85 -4.29 0.42 8.41
C GLU A 85 -5.52 1.23 8.03
N ARG A 86 -6.61 0.55 7.69
CA ARG A 86 -7.89 1.17 7.36
C ARG A 86 -8.95 0.50 8.18
N ALA A 87 -9.70 1.27 8.96
CA ALA A 87 -10.81 0.75 9.75
C ALA A 87 -11.99 1.71 9.71
N GLY A 88 -13.20 1.18 9.85
CA GLY A 88 -14.38 2.01 9.97
C GLY A 88 -15.65 1.24 9.65
N THR A 89 -16.62 1.93 9.08
CA THR A 89 -17.93 1.35 8.73
C THR A 89 -18.28 1.67 7.28
N ARG A 90 -18.89 0.70 6.59
CA ARG A 90 -19.46 0.86 5.25
C ARG A 90 -20.82 0.20 5.22
N ALA A 91 -21.87 0.95 4.86
CA ALA A 91 -23.25 0.44 4.88
C ALA A 91 -23.60 -0.21 6.23
N ASN A 92 -23.24 0.46 7.33
CA ASN A 92 -23.39 -0.02 8.72
C ASN A 92 -22.64 -1.31 9.09
N GLN A 93 -21.76 -1.82 8.22
CA GLN A 93 -20.92 -2.98 8.54
C GLN A 93 -19.50 -2.52 8.88
N PRO A 94 -18.90 -2.99 9.99
CA PRO A 94 -17.52 -2.68 10.33
C PRO A 94 -16.57 -3.36 9.34
N PHE A 95 -15.46 -2.69 9.03
CA PHE A 95 -14.36 -3.27 8.26
C PHE A 95 -13.01 -2.88 8.88
N SER A 96 -12.01 -3.72 8.65
CA SER A 96 -10.61 -3.46 8.97
C SER A 96 -9.72 -4.12 7.93
N GLU A 97 -8.70 -3.40 7.47
CA GLU A 97 -7.71 -3.85 6.49
C GLU A 97 -6.32 -3.35 6.88
N THR A 98 -5.31 -4.20 6.76
CA THR A 98 -3.91 -3.82 6.96
C THR A 98 -3.11 -4.20 5.73
N MET A 99 -2.31 -3.27 5.24
CA MET A 99 -1.47 -3.41 4.05
C MET A 99 -0.06 -2.95 4.36
N PHE A 100 0.93 -3.60 3.75
CA PHE A 100 2.33 -3.29 3.95
C PHE A 100 3.00 -2.91 2.63
N TYR A 101 3.94 -1.98 2.72
CA TYR A 101 4.72 -1.49 1.59
C TYR A 101 6.20 -1.37 1.97
N ILE A 102 7.04 -1.43 0.94
CA ILE A 102 8.46 -1.07 1.01
C ILE A 102 8.73 0.06 0.01
N SER A 103 9.67 0.93 0.33
CA SER A 103 10.01 2.07 -0.52
C SER A 103 11.48 2.41 -0.48
N SER A 104 12.00 2.90 -1.61
CA SER A 104 13.31 3.56 -1.69
C SER A 104 13.29 5.03 -1.26
N LEU A 105 12.10 5.64 -1.15
CA LEU A 105 11.94 7.01 -0.69
C LEU A 105 12.13 7.12 0.82
N ALA A 106 12.80 8.17 1.28
CA ALA A 106 12.91 8.53 2.69
C ALA A 106 11.99 9.70 3.08
N VAL A 107 10.69 9.56 2.80
CA VAL A 107 9.67 10.57 3.16
C VAL A 107 8.84 10.16 4.37
N ASP A 108 8.10 11.10 4.96
CA ASP A 108 7.29 10.85 6.16
C ASP A 108 5.95 10.15 5.86
N ALA A 109 5.20 9.82 6.91
CA ALA A 109 3.91 9.14 6.79
C ALA A 109 2.87 9.95 6.02
N ALA A 110 2.87 11.27 6.14
CA ALA A 110 1.91 12.14 5.47
C ALA A 110 2.14 12.16 3.95
N GLU A 111 3.40 12.17 3.52
CA GLU A 111 3.73 12.10 2.10
C GLU A 111 3.44 10.72 1.52
N PHE A 112 3.76 9.64 2.25
CA PHE A 112 3.34 8.29 1.84
C PHE A 112 1.82 8.15 1.76
N ALA A 113 1.07 8.75 2.67
CA ALA A 113 -0.39 8.75 2.62
C ALA A 113 -0.91 9.36 1.31
N LYS A 114 -0.32 10.47 0.85
CA LYS A 114 -0.66 11.10 -0.44
C LYS A 114 -0.29 10.21 -1.63
N LEU A 115 0.93 9.67 -1.66
CA LEU A 115 1.43 8.83 -2.74
C LEU A 115 0.57 7.57 -2.92
N ILE A 116 0.33 6.85 -1.82
CA ILE A 116 -0.47 5.62 -1.82
C ILE A 116 -1.90 5.93 -2.23
N ARG A 117 -2.50 7.00 -1.68
CA ARG A 117 -3.86 7.41 -2.04
C ARG A 117 -3.98 7.78 -3.52
N SER A 118 -3.02 8.52 -4.07
CA SER A 118 -2.99 8.91 -5.48
C SER A 118 -2.90 7.69 -6.38
N HIS A 119 -2.04 6.72 -6.04
CA HIS A 119 -1.93 5.46 -6.75
C HIS A 119 -3.26 4.68 -6.76
N TRP A 120 -3.94 4.60 -5.61
CA TRP A 120 -5.24 3.94 -5.50
C TRP A 120 -6.32 4.63 -6.32
N GLN A 121 -6.31 5.96 -6.40
CA GLN A 121 -7.27 6.69 -7.23
C GLN A 121 -7.07 6.39 -8.72
N ILE A 122 -5.83 6.23 -9.17
CA ILE A 122 -5.51 5.84 -10.54
C ILE A 122 -6.00 4.41 -10.81
N GLU A 123 -5.66 3.45 -9.94
CA GLU A 123 -6.12 2.06 -10.08
C GLU A 123 -7.65 1.98 -10.05
N ASN A 124 -8.33 2.62 -9.10
CA ASN A 124 -9.79 2.62 -9.02
C ASN A 124 -10.46 3.25 -10.26
N ARG A 125 -9.86 4.30 -10.85
CA ARG A 125 -10.37 4.87 -12.11
C ARG A 125 -10.16 3.92 -13.30
N LEU A 126 -9.03 3.22 -13.34
CA LEU A 126 -8.74 2.21 -14.37
C LEU A 126 -9.67 1.00 -14.23
N HIS A 127 -9.99 0.60 -13.00
CA HIS A 127 -10.99 -0.40 -12.68
C HIS A 127 -12.40 0.05 -13.08
N TRP A 128 -12.79 1.31 -12.81
CA TRP A 128 -14.09 1.87 -13.24
C TRP A 128 -14.25 1.89 -14.76
N ILE A 129 -13.23 2.32 -15.52
CA ILE A 129 -13.26 2.26 -16.98
C ILE A 129 -13.44 0.81 -17.44
N LYS A 130 -12.74 -0.13 -16.81
CA LYS A 130 -12.85 -1.55 -17.16
C LYS A 130 -14.23 -2.14 -16.84
N ASP A 131 -14.85 -1.78 -15.73
CA ASP A 131 -16.18 -2.25 -15.34
C ASP A 131 -17.31 -1.56 -16.14
N VAL A 132 -17.09 -0.34 -16.66
CA VAL A 132 -18.05 0.37 -17.53
C VAL A 132 -17.91 -0.04 -19.00
N VAL A 133 -16.69 -0.31 -19.48
CA VAL A 133 -16.46 -0.81 -20.85
C VAL A 133 -16.84 -2.28 -20.99
N LEU A 134 -16.81 -3.04 -19.89
CA LEU A 134 -17.29 -4.42 -19.82
C LEU A 134 -18.71 -4.53 -19.23
N GLN A 135 -19.57 -3.51 -19.42
CA GLN A 135 -21.01 -3.70 -19.44
C GLN A 135 -21.38 -4.43 -20.74
N GLU A 136 -21.10 -5.74 -20.80
CA GLU A 136 -21.79 -6.59 -21.76
C GLU A 136 -23.28 -6.56 -21.41
N ASP A 137 -23.93 -5.73 -22.22
CA ASP A 137 -25.34 -5.63 -22.56
C ASP A 137 -26.30 -6.57 -21.82
N ARG A 138 -27.30 -5.94 -21.19
CA ARG A 138 -28.49 -6.61 -20.71
C ARG A 138 -29.23 -7.27 -21.89
N SER A 139 -29.46 -8.57 -21.75
CA SER A 139 -30.59 -9.34 -22.28
C SER A 139 -30.73 -9.50 -23.79
N PRO A 140 -31.32 -10.63 -24.23
CA PRO A 140 -32.77 -10.84 -24.13
C PRO A 140 -33.25 -11.53 -22.84
#